data_AF-V9ETG7-F1
#
_entry.id   AF-V9ETG7-F1
#
_cell.length_a   1.000
_cell.length_b   1.000
_cell.length_c   1.000
_cell.angle_alpha   90.00
_cell.angle_beta   90.00
_cell.angle_gamma   90.00
#
_symmetry.space_group_name_H-M   'P 1'
#
loop_
_entity.id
_entity.type
_entity.pdbx_description
1 polymer ?
#
loop_
_entity_poly.entity_id
_entity_poly.type
_entity_poly.pdbx_seq_one_letter_code
_entity_poly.pdbx_strand_id
1 'polypeptide(L)'
;MQPTGIVSLAMVATAAVLFTTADAHGQMLVPDYRQISAKFRKDSGALSQAGDQELQYAPVENLSGRSQKDFPEAATFNLMNGCRGTVYEEGNNVTTLKAGAAFDVKWIIQAPHPGTMKLSIVKPSEDSTGKITYKNYKTILTVDPFAQNGGEDGTTATMPTDLTGCDSAGDCALQFYWHSDIANQTYPTCADIIVSGSGATNTKVTTAPTASSSETSDAGSSAQTTPSSNTTPSTEESADGSSAQTTPTAPSSNTTPSTNTTPTPATEAPEATTAPSTPTTESSVAGESDTNKCSRRMRRH
;
A
#
# COMPACT_ATOMS: atom_id res chain seq x y z
N MET A 1 41.40 2.09 -66.58
CA MET A 1 39.93 2.11 -66.60
C MET A 1 39.44 1.53 -65.29
N GLN A 2 38.56 2.26 -64.58
CA GLN A 2 37.85 1.88 -63.35
C GLN A 2 37.04 0.55 -63.49
N PRO A 3 36.43 -0.04 -62.44
CA PRO A 3 36.25 0.48 -61.07
C PRO A 3 36.55 -0.48 -59.89
N THR A 4 36.76 0.18 -58.76
CA THR A 4 36.54 -0.25 -57.36
C THR A 4 35.12 -0.79 -57.11
N GLY A 5 35.01 -1.94 -56.46
CA GLY A 5 33.75 -2.47 -55.91
C GLY A 5 33.89 -2.75 -54.42
N ILE A 6 33.59 -1.74 -53.59
CA ILE A 6 33.40 -1.92 -52.15
C ILE A 6 31.98 -2.45 -51.97
N VAL A 7 31.85 -3.75 -51.68
CA VAL A 7 30.57 -4.34 -51.29
C VAL A 7 30.35 -3.98 -49.83
N SER A 8 29.58 -2.91 -49.61
CA SER A 8 29.09 -2.51 -48.29
C SER A 8 28.14 -3.57 -47.75
N LEU A 9 28.61 -4.33 -46.75
CA LEU A 9 27.80 -5.22 -45.95
C LEU A 9 26.91 -4.36 -45.03
N ALA A 10 25.67 -4.10 -45.44
CA ALA A 10 24.69 -3.44 -44.60
C ALA A 10 24.21 -4.42 -43.51
N MET A 11 24.90 -4.43 -42.36
CA MET A 11 24.32 -5.00 -41.13
C MET A 11 23.17 -4.12 -40.69
N VAL A 12 21.93 -4.54 -40.98
CA VAL A 12 20.74 -4.01 -40.33
C VAL A 12 20.70 -4.60 -38.94
N ALA A 13 21.28 -3.89 -37.96
CA ALA A 13 21.09 -4.18 -36.55
C ALA A 13 19.67 -3.77 -36.17
N THR A 14 18.73 -4.72 -36.22
CA THR A 14 17.41 -4.54 -35.61
C THR A 14 17.62 -4.46 -34.10
N ALA A 15 17.73 -3.24 -33.57
CA ALA A 15 17.67 -3.00 -32.14
C ALA A 15 16.26 -3.37 -31.67
N ALA A 16 16.10 -4.59 -31.15
CA ALA A 16 14.95 -4.92 -30.33
C ALA A 16 15.04 -4.03 -29.08
N VAL A 17 14.30 -2.91 -29.12
CA VAL A 17 14.05 -2.12 -27.92
C VAL A 17 13.23 -3.03 -27.00
N LEU A 18 13.92 -3.74 -26.11
CA LEU A 18 13.29 -4.31 -24.93
C LEU A 18 12.74 -3.11 -24.17
N PHE A 19 11.45 -2.83 -24.35
CA PHE A 19 10.73 -2.01 -23.41
C PHE A 19 10.84 -2.75 -22.08
N THR A 20 11.76 -2.31 -21.22
CA THR A 20 11.64 -2.59 -19.80
C THR A 20 10.31 -1.94 -19.43
N THR A 21 9.25 -2.73 -19.37
CA THR A 21 8.04 -2.32 -18.71
C THR A 21 8.48 -2.06 -17.28
N ALA A 22 8.77 -0.80 -16.98
CA ALA A 22 8.83 -0.36 -15.61
C ALA A 22 7.40 -0.57 -15.12
N ASP A 23 7.15 -1.74 -14.51
CA ASP A 23 6.00 -1.89 -13.64
C ASP A 23 6.09 -0.67 -12.71
N ALA A 24 5.01 0.10 -12.65
CA ALA A 24 4.96 1.15 -11.68
C ALA A 24 4.69 0.56 -10.31
N HIS A 25 5.17 1.27 -9.31
CA HIS A 25 5.35 0.71 -7.98
C HIS A 25 5.23 1.82 -6.97
N GLY A 26 4.28 1.71 -6.05
CA GLY A 26 4.20 2.61 -4.91
C GLY A 26 3.24 2.07 -3.86
N GLN A 27 3.49 2.46 -2.61
CA GLN A 27 2.68 2.04 -1.47
C GLN A 27 2.80 3.01 -0.30
N MET A 28 1.82 2.97 0.58
CA MET A 28 1.91 3.57 1.91
C MET A 28 2.85 2.77 2.81
N LEU A 29 3.67 3.47 3.59
CA LEU A 29 4.59 2.93 4.59
C LEU A 29 4.14 3.25 6.02
N VAL A 30 3.50 4.40 6.21
CA VAL A 30 2.96 4.83 7.51
C VAL A 30 1.53 5.36 7.29
N PRO A 31 0.55 4.96 8.11
CA PRO A 31 0.60 3.88 9.11
C PRO A 31 0.99 2.52 8.52
N ASP A 32 1.50 1.62 9.38
CA ASP A 32 2.10 0.37 8.92
C ASP A 32 1.08 -0.48 8.17
N TYR A 33 1.46 -0.90 6.97
CA TYR A 33 0.56 -1.51 6.01
C TYR A 33 0.49 -3.03 6.18
N ARG A 34 -0.62 -3.63 5.71
CA ARG A 34 -0.78 -5.08 5.73
C ARG A 34 0.29 -5.75 4.87
N GLN A 35 0.99 -6.70 5.48
CA GLN A 35 1.93 -7.55 4.77
C GLN A 35 1.22 -8.65 3.99
N ILE A 36 1.93 -9.28 3.05
CA ILE A 36 1.41 -10.46 2.34
C ILE A 36 1.44 -11.64 3.30
N SER A 37 0.27 -12.15 3.65
CA SER A 37 0.13 -13.22 4.64
C SER A 37 0.19 -14.61 4.00
N ALA A 38 0.35 -15.63 4.85
CA ALA A 38 0.21 -17.02 4.44
C ALA A 38 -1.19 -17.33 3.89
N LYS A 39 -2.24 -16.68 4.42
CA LYS A 39 -3.61 -16.81 3.90
C LYS A 39 -3.74 -16.20 2.51
N PHE A 40 -3.20 -15.00 2.29
CA PHE A 40 -3.14 -14.42 0.95
C PHE A 40 -2.49 -15.40 -0.02
N ARG A 41 -1.29 -15.91 0.33
CA ARG A 41 -0.55 -16.88 -0.50
C ARG A 41 -1.35 -18.13 -0.82
N LYS A 42 -2.10 -18.65 0.15
CA LYS A 42 -2.93 -19.84 -0.03
C LYS A 42 -4.13 -19.58 -0.95
N ASP A 43 -4.74 -18.41 -0.82
CA ASP A 43 -6.04 -18.12 -1.42
C ASP A 43 -5.91 -17.41 -2.78
N SER A 44 -4.77 -16.80 -3.10
CA SER A 44 -4.58 -15.93 -4.27
C SER A 44 -4.31 -16.65 -5.59
N GLY A 45 -4.42 -17.98 -5.64
CA GLY A 45 -4.20 -18.77 -6.86
C GLY A 45 -2.81 -18.55 -7.46
N ALA A 46 -2.73 -18.21 -8.74
CA ALA A 46 -1.47 -18.00 -9.46
C ALA A 46 -0.58 -16.90 -8.86
N LEU A 47 -1.15 -15.92 -8.15
CA LEU A 47 -0.37 -14.88 -7.45
C LEU A 47 0.47 -15.42 -6.29
N SER A 48 0.18 -16.64 -5.81
CA SER A 48 0.94 -17.31 -4.76
C SER A 48 2.43 -17.49 -5.11
N GLN A 49 2.77 -17.45 -6.41
CA GLN A 49 4.12 -17.64 -6.93
C GLN A 49 4.90 -16.33 -7.15
N ALA A 50 4.28 -15.16 -6.96
CA ALA A 50 4.92 -13.86 -7.15
C ALA A 50 5.82 -13.47 -5.96
N GLY A 51 6.76 -12.54 -6.10
CA GLY A 51 7.51 -12.01 -4.96
C GLY A 51 6.62 -11.12 -4.05
N ASP A 52 6.90 -11.03 -2.74
CA ASP A 52 6.15 -10.14 -1.85
C ASP A 52 6.22 -8.68 -2.32
N GLN A 53 7.40 -8.25 -2.77
CA GLN A 53 7.59 -6.91 -3.33
C GLN A 53 6.65 -6.67 -4.52
N GLU A 54 6.54 -7.62 -5.44
CA GLU A 54 5.63 -7.50 -6.58
C GLU A 54 4.17 -7.33 -6.11
N LEU A 55 3.73 -8.20 -5.20
CA LEU A 55 2.38 -8.17 -4.63
C LEU A 55 2.09 -6.91 -3.80
N GLN A 56 3.13 -6.24 -3.28
CA GLN A 56 2.98 -5.03 -2.47
C GLN A 56 3.07 -3.72 -3.26
N TYR A 57 3.66 -3.73 -4.45
CA TYR A 57 3.90 -2.50 -5.20
C TYR A 57 3.19 -2.45 -6.55
N ALA A 58 2.98 -3.58 -7.22
CA ALA A 58 2.43 -3.60 -8.58
C ALA A 58 0.99 -3.08 -8.62
N PRO A 59 0.54 -2.51 -9.77
CA PRO A 59 -0.84 -2.11 -9.92
C PRO A 59 -1.77 -3.33 -9.92
N VAL A 60 -2.96 -3.16 -9.35
CA VAL A 60 -3.94 -4.27 -9.26
C VAL A 60 -4.37 -4.77 -10.64
N GLU A 61 -4.34 -3.92 -11.66
CA GLU A 61 -4.66 -4.27 -13.04
C GLU A 61 -3.66 -5.31 -13.59
N ASN A 62 -2.35 -5.12 -13.36
CA ASN A 62 -1.33 -6.07 -13.80
C ASN A 62 -1.42 -7.39 -13.02
N LEU A 63 -1.64 -7.31 -11.70
CA LEU A 63 -1.82 -8.49 -10.87
C LEU A 63 -3.07 -9.29 -11.28
N SER A 64 -4.17 -8.61 -11.64
CA SER A 64 -5.41 -9.25 -12.06
C SER A 64 -5.29 -10.04 -13.37
N GLY A 65 -4.32 -9.68 -14.22
CA GLY A 65 -3.99 -10.43 -15.44
C GLY A 65 -3.31 -11.77 -15.17
N ARG A 66 -2.81 -12.02 -13.95
CA ARG A 66 -2.08 -13.24 -13.58
C ARG A 66 -3.03 -14.31 -13.06
N SER A 67 -3.78 -14.92 -13.97
CA SER A 67 -4.62 -16.09 -13.68
C SER A 67 -4.05 -17.34 -14.37
N GLN A 68 -4.16 -18.50 -13.73
CA GLN A 68 -3.79 -19.78 -14.31
C GLN A 68 -4.82 -20.84 -13.95
N LYS A 69 -5.20 -21.68 -14.93
CA LYS A 69 -6.21 -22.72 -14.73
C LYS A 69 -5.84 -23.71 -13.62
N ASP A 70 -4.56 -24.03 -13.50
CA ASP A 70 -4.04 -25.01 -12.54
C ASP A 70 -3.82 -24.42 -11.14
N PHE A 71 -3.90 -23.09 -11.00
CA PHE A 71 -3.78 -22.36 -9.74
C PHE A 71 -4.97 -21.40 -9.57
N PRO A 72 -6.19 -21.93 -9.40
CA PRO A 72 -7.37 -21.09 -9.22
C PRO A 72 -7.32 -20.33 -7.89
N GLU A 73 -7.86 -19.12 -7.89
CA GLU A 73 -8.12 -18.36 -6.66
C GLU A 73 -9.17 -19.07 -5.80
N ALA A 74 -9.06 -18.95 -4.48
CA ALA A 74 -10.11 -19.40 -3.57
C ALA A 74 -11.39 -18.60 -3.81
N ALA A 75 -12.55 -19.22 -3.57
CA ALA A 75 -13.86 -18.58 -3.79
C ALA A 75 -14.01 -17.25 -3.02
N THR A 76 -13.38 -17.14 -1.85
CA THR A 76 -13.40 -15.95 -0.98
C THR A 76 -12.35 -14.90 -1.33
N PHE A 77 -11.36 -15.22 -2.18
CA PHE A 77 -10.32 -14.27 -2.56
C PHE A 77 -10.87 -13.20 -3.52
N ASN A 78 -10.41 -11.96 -3.36
CA ASN A 78 -10.80 -10.85 -4.20
C ASN A 78 -9.67 -9.81 -4.27
N LEU A 79 -8.84 -9.88 -5.30
CA LEU A 79 -7.77 -8.90 -5.54
C LEU A 79 -8.30 -7.46 -5.60
N MET A 80 -9.50 -7.27 -6.13
CA MET A 80 -10.15 -5.97 -6.29
C MET A 80 -10.97 -5.53 -5.07
N ASN A 81 -10.70 -6.09 -3.89
CA ASN A 81 -11.40 -5.76 -2.64
C ASN A 81 -11.15 -4.33 -2.12
N GLY A 82 -10.37 -3.51 -2.82
CA GLY A 82 -9.94 -2.18 -2.38
C GLY A 82 -8.65 -2.18 -1.53
N CYS A 83 -8.15 -3.35 -1.11
CA CYS A 83 -6.92 -3.51 -0.35
C CYS A 83 -5.95 -4.49 -1.02
N ARG A 84 -5.97 -4.56 -2.36
CA ARG A 84 -5.12 -5.45 -3.17
C ARG A 84 -5.22 -6.92 -2.70
N GLY A 85 -6.42 -7.41 -2.42
CA GLY A 85 -6.66 -8.78 -1.98
C GLY A 85 -6.25 -9.09 -0.54
N THR A 86 -5.54 -8.19 0.15
CA THR A 86 -5.26 -8.34 1.57
C THR A 86 -6.53 -8.11 2.39
N VAL A 87 -6.67 -8.87 3.48
CA VAL A 87 -7.75 -8.73 4.46
C VAL A 87 -7.15 -8.59 5.85
N TYR A 88 -7.92 -8.08 6.81
CA TYR A 88 -7.50 -8.11 8.20
C TYR A 88 -7.42 -9.57 8.67
N GLU A 89 -6.35 -9.88 9.38
CA GLU A 89 -6.13 -11.16 10.05
C GLU A 89 -5.67 -10.89 11.49
N GLU A 90 -6.01 -11.78 12.41
CA GLU A 90 -5.49 -11.70 13.77
C GLU A 90 -3.96 -11.77 13.74
N GLY A 91 -3.31 -10.83 14.44
CA GLY A 91 -1.86 -10.67 14.42
C GLY A 91 -1.34 -9.66 13.39
N ASN A 92 -2.20 -9.08 12.55
CA ASN A 92 -1.82 -7.90 11.76
C ASN A 92 -1.39 -6.74 12.67
N ASN A 93 -0.47 -5.91 12.18
CA ASN A 93 -0.14 -4.64 12.83
C ASN A 93 -1.34 -3.70 12.75
N VAL A 94 -1.73 -3.13 13.90
CA VAL A 94 -2.87 -2.22 14.01
C VAL A 94 -2.39 -0.91 14.62
N THR A 95 -2.62 0.19 13.92
CA THR A 95 -2.24 1.52 14.42
C THR A 95 -3.41 2.14 15.19
N THR A 96 -3.18 2.47 16.46
CA THR A 96 -4.15 3.26 17.23
C THR A 96 -4.01 4.74 16.90
N LEU A 97 -5.07 5.32 16.36
CA LEU A 97 -5.20 6.74 16.08
C LEU A 97 -6.22 7.35 17.05
N LYS A 98 -6.26 8.68 17.12
CA LYS A 98 -7.16 9.41 18.01
C LYS A 98 -8.08 10.31 17.20
N ALA A 99 -9.37 10.26 17.50
CA ALA A 99 -10.37 11.14 16.90
C ALA A 99 -9.96 12.62 17.03
N GLY A 100 -10.00 13.37 15.92
CA GLY A 100 -9.62 14.77 15.84
C GLY A 100 -8.10 15.06 15.84
N ALA A 101 -7.25 14.05 16.03
CA ALA A 101 -5.80 14.24 16.02
C ALA A 101 -5.23 14.14 14.60
N ALA A 102 -4.15 14.88 14.36
CA ALA A 102 -3.31 14.72 13.18
C ALA A 102 -2.42 13.47 13.32
N PHE A 103 -2.09 12.84 12.21
CA PHE A 103 -1.16 11.72 12.13
C PHE A 103 -0.37 11.75 10.82
N ASP A 104 0.82 11.16 10.84
CA ASP A 104 1.70 11.09 9.68
C ASP A 104 1.25 10.03 8.70
N VAL A 105 1.40 10.34 7.42
CA VAL A 105 1.20 9.44 6.30
C VAL A 105 2.47 9.48 5.47
N LYS A 106 3.15 8.35 5.31
CA LYS A 106 4.38 8.24 4.52
C LYS A 106 4.21 7.19 3.45
N TRP A 107 4.89 7.37 2.33
CA TRP A 107 4.82 6.46 1.19
C TRP A 107 6.15 6.42 0.44
N ILE A 108 6.26 5.45 -0.45
CA ILE A 108 7.33 5.38 -1.44
C ILE A 108 6.75 5.18 -2.83
N ILE A 109 7.33 5.86 -3.82
CA ILE A 109 7.03 5.74 -5.24
C ILE A 109 8.31 5.29 -5.95
N GLN A 110 8.40 4.01 -6.34
CA GLN A 110 9.58 3.53 -7.07
C GLN A 110 9.54 3.91 -8.55
N ALA A 111 8.33 4.06 -9.11
CA ALA A 111 8.13 4.45 -10.50
C ALA A 111 6.97 5.44 -10.61
N PRO A 112 7.24 6.72 -10.94
CA PRO A 112 6.23 7.78 -10.91
C PRO A 112 5.24 7.68 -12.06
N HIS A 113 3.96 7.74 -11.70
CA HIS A 113 2.84 7.92 -12.62
C HIS A 113 1.94 9.04 -12.11
N PRO A 114 2.02 10.24 -12.72
CA PRO A 114 1.14 11.37 -12.38
C PRO A 114 -0.32 10.94 -12.23
N GLY A 115 -0.92 11.31 -11.11
CA GLY A 115 -2.29 10.93 -10.80
C GLY A 115 -2.80 11.58 -9.54
N THR A 116 -3.73 10.92 -8.88
CA THR A 116 -4.35 11.38 -7.64
C THR A 116 -4.18 10.33 -6.56
N MET A 117 -3.84 10.76 -5.34
CA MET A 117 -3.88 9.92 -4.16
C MET A 117 -5.04 10.33 -3.26
N LYS A 118 -5.85 9.36 -2.82
CA LYS A 118 -6.88 9.53 -1.80
C LYS A 118 -6.53 8.66 -0.61
N LEU A 119 -6.46 9.27 0.57
CA LEU A 119 -6.44 8.55 1.82
C LEU A 119 -7.85 8.47 2.36
N SER A 120 -8.34 7.26 2.58
CA SER A 120 -9.70 7.02 3.02
C SER A 120 -9.77 6.08 4.20
N ILE A 121 -10.74 6.28 5.06
CA ILE A 121 -11.17 5.27 6.02
C ILE A 121 -12.12 4.34 5.28
N VAL A 122 -11.82 3.05 5.31
CA VAL A 122 -12.62 1.99 4.70
C VAL A 122 -13.08 0.98 5.75
N LYS A 123 -14.24 0.38 5.52
CA LYS A 123 -14.81 -0.67 6.38
C LYS A 123 -14.97 -1.96 5.60
N PRO A 124 -14.64 -3.13 6.17
CA PRO A 124 -14.89 -4.39 5.50
C PRO A 124 -16.39 -4.65 5.39
N SER A 125 -16.77 -5.31 4.30
CA SER A 125 -18.09 -5.83 4.05
C SER A 125 -17.91 -7.20 3.43
N GLU A 126 -18.59 -8.20 3.97
CA GLU A 126 -18.58 -9.56 3.44
C GLU A 126 -19.85 -9.80 2.63
N ASP A 127 -19.71 -10.46 1.47
CA ASP A 127 -20.86 -10.93 0.69
C ASP A 127 -21.28 -12.35 1.09
N SER A 128 -22.36 -12.87 0.48
CA SER A 128 -22.87 -14.21 0.78
C SER A 128 -21.91 -15.36 0.44
N THR A 129 -20.84 -15.08 -0.32
CA THR A 129 -19.81 -16.06 -0.69
C THR A 129 -18.58 -15.98 0.20
N GLY A 130 -18.55 -15.06 1.17
CA GLY A 130 -17.42 -14.82 2.05
C GLY A 130 -16.34 -13.93 1.43
N LYS A 131 -16.60 -13.24 0.31
CA LYS A 131 -15.65 -12.28 -0.24
C LYS A 131 -15.72 -10.99 0.56
N ILE A 132 -14.58 -10.55 1.05
CA ILE A 132 -14.44 -9.27 1.74
C ILE A 132 -14.17 -8.18 0.71
N THR A 133 -14.88 -7.06 0.82
CA THR A 133 -14.62 -5.81 0.10
C THR A 133 -14.54 -4.66 1.11
N TYR A 134 -13.58 -3.77 0.94
CA TYR A 134 -13.41 -2.58 1.75
C TYR A 134 -14.15 -1.41 1.12
N LYS A 135 -15.26 -1.01 1.75
CA LYS A 135 -16.10 0.09 1.28
C LYS A 135 -15.57 1.41 1.83
N ASN A 136 -15.49 2.41 0.96
CA ASN A 136 -15.17 3.77 1.37
C ASN A 136 -16.21 4.26 2.39
N TYR A 137 -15.75 4.59 3.59
CA TYR A 137 -16.57 5.25 4.59
C TYR A 137 -16.39 6.77 4.51
N LYS A 138 -15.13 7.24 4.45
CA LYS A 138 -14.82 8.68 4.35
C LYS A 138 -13.44 8.88 3.73
N THR A 139 -13.34 9.70 2.70
CA THR A 139 -12.04 10.23 2.24
C THR A 139 -11.63 11.38 3.14
N ILE A 140 -10.42 11.31 3.71
CA ILE A 140 -9.92 12.29 4.71
C ILE A 140 -8.78 13.16 4.19
N LEU A 141 -8.16 12.75 3.09
CA LEU A 141 -7.15 13.53 2.38
C LEU A 141 -7.16 13.17 0.90
N THR A 142 -6.98 14.19 0.06
CA THR A 142 -6.71 14.04 -1.38
C THR A 142 -5.46 14.82 -1.71
N VAL A 143 -4.52 14.21 -2.43
CA VAL A 143 -3.34 14.87 -2.98
C VAL A 143 -3.42 14.79 -4.50
N ASP A 144 -3.39 15.94 -5.15
CA ASP A 144 -3.50 16.10 -6.60
C ASP A 144 -2.77 17.41 -7.02
N PRO A 145 -1.75 17.36 -7.88
CA PRO A 145 -1.18 16.16 -8.49
C PRO A 145 -0.38 15.31 -7.49
N PHE A 146 -0.37 14.00 -7.70
CA PHE A 146 0.38 13.01 -6.92
C PHE A 146 1.35 12.21 -7.79
N ALA A 147 2.43 11.70 -7.18
CA ALA A 147 3.45 10.86 -7.82
C ALA A 147 4.07 11.49 -9.09
N GLN A 148 4.26 12.81 -9.07
CA GLN A 148 4.98 13.54 -10.13
C GLN A 148 6.46 13.12 -10.21
N ASN A 149 7.02 12.65 -9.10
CA ASN A 149 8.39 12.19 -8.96
C ASN A 149 8.42 10.87 -8.15
N GLY A 150 9.51 10.11 -8.29
CA GLY A 150 9.76 8.93 -7.44
C GLY A 150 10.46 9.30 -6.12
N GLY A 151 10.61 8.30 -5.24
CA GLY A 151 11.24 8.43 -3.93
C GLY A 151 10.28 8.24 -2.77
N GLU A 152 10.81 8.42 -1.55
CA GLU A 152 10.02 8.50 -0.32
C GLU A 152 9.52 9.92 -0.11
N ASP A 153 8.28 10.05 0.35
CA ASP A 153 7.66 11.33 0.71
C ASP A 153 6.55 11.10 1.75
N GLY A 154 5.97 12.18 2.26
CA GLY A 154 4.93 12.11 3.28
C GLY A 154 4.14 13.39 3.48
N THR A 155 3.07 13.29 4.24
CA THR A 155 2.21 14.40 4.65
C THR A 155 1.51 14.08 5.97
N THR A 156 0.66 14.98 6.43
CA THR A 156 -0.19 14.77 7.62
C THR A 156 -1.66 14.71 7.22
N ALA A 157 -2.41 13.82 7.84
CA ALA A 157 -3.87 13.77 7.76
C ALA A 157 -4.49 13.93 9.14
N THR A 158 -5.76 14.34 9.20
CA THR A 158 -6.50 14.48 10.47
C THR A 158 -7.60 13.44 10.55
N MET A 159 -7.63 12.69 11.66
CA MET A 159 -8.69 11.71 11.91
C MET A 159 -10.02 12.43 12.21
N PRO A 160 -11.15 12.04 11.60
CA PRO A 160 -12.44 12.66 11.88
C PRO A 160 -12.88 12.47 13.34
N THR A 161 -13.59 13.45 13.88
CA THR A 161 -14.17 13.38 15.24
C THR A 161 -15.50 12.64 15.28
N ASP A 162 -16.17 12.52 14.14
CA ASP A 162 -17.50 11.91 13.97
C ASP A 162 -17.45 10.44 13.54
N LEU A 163 -16.26 9.84 13.55
CA LEU A 163 -16.08 8.43 13.21
C LEU A 163 -16.70 7.54 14.29
N THR A 164 -17.36 6.47 13.85
CA THR A 164 -17.98 5.47 14.73
C THR A 164 -17.68 4.07 14.21
N GLY A 165 -17.61 3.08 15.10
CA GLY A 165 -17.41 1.67 14.74
C GLY A 165 -16.08 1.43 14.05
N CYS A 166 -15.01 1.96 14.63
CA CYS A 166 -13.61 1.68 14.33
C CYS A 166 -12.84 1.44 15.65
N ASP A 167 -13.49 0.82 16.62
CA ASP A 167 -13.03 0.74 18.02
C ASP A 167 -12.22 -0.55 18.28
N SER A 168 -12.31 -1.51 17.37
CA SER A 168 -11.61 -2.80 17.42
C SER A 168 -10.79 -3.05 16.16
N ALA A 169 -9.74 -3.86 16.30
CA ALA A 169 -8.93 -4.30 15.18
C ALA A 169 -9.81 -5.05 14.15
N GLY A 170 -9.62 -4.72 12.87
CA GLY A 170 -10.43 -5.26 11.78
C GLY A 170 -11.71 -4.48 11.48
N ASP A 171 -12.17 -3.58 12.35
CA ASP A 171 -13.35 -2.75 12.08
C ASP A 171 -13.11 -1.78 10.90
N CYS A 172 -11.91 -1.21 10.85
CA CYS A 172 -11.54 -0.19 9.88
C CYS A 172 -10.09 -0.33 9.42
N ALA A 173 -9.84 0.13 8.20
CA ALA A 173 -8.50 0.34 7.68
C ALA A 173 -8.39 1.74 7.05
N LEU A 174 -7.16 2.27 7.01
CA LEU A 174 -6.80 3.35 6.10
C LEU A 174 -6.45 2.74 4.75
N GLN A 175 -7.11 3.21 3.70
CA GLN A 175 -6.80 2.92 2.31
C GLN A 175 -6.06 4.11 1.72
N PHE A 176 -4.79 3.91 1.40
CA PHE A 176 -4.04 4.76 0.49
C PHE A 176 -4.36 4.29 -0.94
N TYR A 177 -5.10 5.10 -1.69
CA TYR A 177 -5.53 4.79 -3.05
C TYR A 177 -4.88 5.77 -4.00
N TRP A 178 -3.81 5.33 -4.68
CA TRP A 178 -3.22 6.10 -5.78
C TRP A 178 -3.71 5.56 -7.11
N HIS A 179 -4.25 6.44 -7.96
CA HIS A 179 -4.65 6.11 -9.33
C HIS A 179 -4.04 7.11 -10.31
N SER A 180 -3.58 6.59 -11.44
CA SER A 180 -3.13 7.41 -12.57
C SER A 180 -4.02 7.14 -13.78
N ASP A 181 -4.72 8.18 -14.25
CA ASP A 181 -5.49 8.11 -15.50
C ASP A 181 -4.57 7.94 -16.72
N ILE A 182 -3.31 8.43 -16.63
CA ILE A 182 -2.32 8.35 -17.71
C ILE A 182 -1.87 6.91 -17.91
N ALA A 183 -1.56 6.22 -16.81
CA ALA A 183 -1.13 4.82 -16.86
C ALA A 183 -2.31 3.84 -16.86
N ASN A 184 -3.52 4.30 -16.53
CA ASN A 184 -4.71 3.49 -16.28
C ASN A 184 -4.43 2.38 -15.24
N GLN A 185 -3.86 2.78 -14.11
CA GLN A 185 -3.32 1.88 -13.10
C GLN A 185 -3.63 2.37 -11.68
N THR A 186 -3.85 1.41 -10.78
CA THR A 186 -4.28 1.66 -9.41
C THR A 186 -3.40 0.92 -8.40
N TYR A 187 -3.02 1.64 -7.34
CA TYR A 187 -2.09 1.23 -6.30
C TYR A 187 -2.74 1.36 -4.91
N PRO A 188 -3.62 0.44 -4.52
CA PRO A 188 -4.21 0.46 -3.19
C PRO A 188 -3.30 -0.21 -2.16
N THR A 189 -3.11 0.46 -1.03
CA THR A 189 -2.43 -0.08 0.16
C THR A 189 -3.32 0.14 1.37
N CYS A 190 -3.46 -0.87 2.24
CA CYS A 190 -4.28 -0.76 3.44
C CYS A 190 -3.47 -0.95 4.72
N ALA A 191 -3.74 -0.13 5.73
CA ALA A 191 -3.22 -0.26 7.08
C ALA A 191 -4.39 -0.39 8.07
N ASP A 192 -4.32 -1.37 8.97
CA ASP A 192 -5.37 -1.59 9.96
C ASP A 192 -5.30 -0.53 11.06
N ILE A 193 -6.47 0.00 11.47
CA ILE A 193 -6.55 1.06 12.46
C ILE A 193 -7.61 0.79 13.53
N ILE A 194 -7.34 1.30 14.73
CA ILE A 194 -8.33 1.55 15.77
C ILE A 194 -8.37 3.06 16.01
N VAL A 195 -9.54 3.63 16.23
CA VAL A 195 -9.69 5.06 16.51
C VAL A 195 -10.24 5.26 17.92
N SER A 196 -9.34 5.61 18.83
CA SER A 196 -9.72 5.97 20.20
C SER A 196 -10.59 7.24 20.20
N GLY A 197 -11.68 7.20 20.97
CA GLY A 197 -12.66 8.29 21.05
C GLY A 197 -13.66 8.34 19.88
N SER A 198 -13.59 7.39 18.94
CA SER A 198 -14.68 7.16 17.99
C SER A 198 -15.93 6.73 18.78
N GLY A 199 -17.08 7.33 18.52
CA GLY A 199 -18.30 7.06 19.31
C GLY A 199 -18.57 7.99 20.50
N ALA A 200 -17.73 9.00 20.77
CA ALA A 200 -18.18 10.13 21.59
C ALA A 200 -19.24 10.89 20.80
N THR A 201 -20.52 10.55 20.99
CA THR A 201 -21.63 11.40 20.54
C THR A 201 -21.34 12.79 21.07
N ASN A 202 -21.08 13.73 20.16
CA ASN A 202 -21.09 15.14 20.48
C ASN A 202 -22.53 15.46 20.88
N THR A 203 -22.88 15.19 22.14
CA THR A 203 -24.04 15.79 22.79
C THR A 203 -23.74 17.26 22.70
N LYS A 204 -24.33 17.91 21.70
CA LYS A 204 -24.41 19.35 21.58
C LYS A 204 -24.83 19.85 22.95
N VAL A 205 -23.87 20.37 23.72
CA VAL A 205 -24.14 21.08 24.95
C VAL A 205 -24.98 22.26 24.51
N THR A 206 -26.28 22.10 24.63
CA THR A 206 -27.22 23.20 24.51
C THR A 206 -27.01 23.96 25.81
N THR A 207 -26.08 24.92 25.79
CA THR A 207 -25.98 25.94 26.83
C THR A 207 -27.33 26.64 26.89
N ALA A 208 -28.14 26.24 27.86
CA ALA A 208 -29.30 27.00 28.27
C ALA A 208 -28.81 28.35 28.82
N PRO A 209 -29.49 29.47 28.52
CA PRO A 209 -29.09 30.77 29.00
C PRO A 209 -29.44 30.89 30.49
N THR A 210 -28.44 30.97 31.36
CA THR A 210 -28.64 31.48 32.73
C THR A 210 -28.49 32.99 32.68
N ALA A 211 -29.60 33.69 32.89
CA ALA A 211 -29.64 35.13 33.07
C ALA A 211 -29.34 35.52 34.52
N SER A 212 -28.71 36.70 34.64
CA SER A 212 -28.78 37.67 35.75
C SER A 212 -27.81 37.51 36.93
N SER A 213 -26.80 38.39 36.97
CA SER A 213 -26.76 39.62 37.80
C SER A 213 -25.36 39.95 38.34
N SER A 214 -25.13 41.26 38.35
CA SER A 214 -23.87 41.99 38.50
C SER A 214 -23.28 42.06 39.92
N GLU A 215 -21.96 42.24 39.94
CA GLU A 215 -21.11 43.07 40.83
C GLU A 215 -21.38 43.13 42.35
N THR A 216 -20.38 42.81 43.17
CA THR A 216 -19.51 43.85 43.78
C THR A 216 -18.27 43.27 44.46
N SER A 217 -17.22 44.08 44.40
CA SER A 217 -15.89 44.03 44.99
C SER A 217 -15.84 44.06 46.53
N ASP A 218 -14.85 43.40 47.13
CA ASP A 218 -14.06 44.03 48.19
C ASP A 218 -12.66 43.40 48.35
N ALA A 219 -11.72 44.22 48.81
CA ALA A 219 -10.29 44.00 48.91
C ALA A 219 -9.83 43.83 50.38
N GLY A 220 -8.61 43.34 50.57
CA GLY A 220 -7.83 43.47 51.83
C GLY A 220 -7.44 42.11 52.44
N SER A 221 -6.19 41.64 52.31
CA SER A 221 -4.95 42.08 52.99
C SER A 221 -4.63 41.25 54.25
N SER A 222 -3.64 40.35 54.17
CA SER A 222 -2.39 40.42 54.98
C SER A 222 -1.61 39.09 55.00
N ALA A 223 -0.41 39.17 54.42
CA ALA A 223 0.90 38.80 54.96
C ALA A 223 1.08 37.67 56.02
N GLN A 224 1.99 36.75 55.64
CA GLN A 224 3.21 36.33 56.35
C GLN A 224 3.11 35.31 57.51
N THR A 225 3.77 34.15 57.34
CA THR A 225 4.98 33.69 58.07
C THR A 225 5.23 32.18 57.87
N THR A 226 6.42 31.84 57.35
CA THR A 226 7.20 30.63 57.72
C THR A 226 7.98 30.95 59.01
N PRO A 227 8.53 30.00 59.83
CA PRO A 227 9.34 28.84 59.41
C PRO A 227 9.37 27.59 60.34
N SER A 228 10.22 26.61 59.94
CA SER A 228 10.97 25.64 60.79
C SER A 228 10.20 24.49 61.47
N SER A 229 10.74 23.29 61.72
CA SER A 229 11.90 22.51 61.27
C SER A 229 11.81 21.12 61.98
N ASN A 230 12.49 20.11 61.41
CA ASN A 230 13.02 18.88 62.03
C ASN A 230 12.11 17.95 62.88
N THR A 231 12.03 16.68 62.45
CA THR A 231 12.52 15.52 63.24
C THR A 231 12.50 14.21 62.42
N THR A 232 13.69 13.63 62.23
CA THR A 232 14.01 12.19 62.08
C THR A 232 14.59 11.76 63.47
N PRO A 233 14.83 10.49 63.88
CA PRO A 233 14.98 9.24 63.10
C PRO A 233 14.49 7.91 63.76
N SER A 234 14.50 6.80 62.99
CA SER A 234 15.11 5.48 63.33
C SER A 234 14.70 4.41 62.28
N THR A 235 15.57 3.80 61.46
CA THR A 235 16.51 2.65 61.65
C THR A 235 15.90 1.26 61.92
N GLU A 236 16.13 0.35 60.96
CA GLU A 236 16.45 -1.11 61.00
C GLU A 236 16.57 -1.51 59.51
N GLU A 237 17.70 -1.78 58.85
CA GLU A 237 18.87 -2.67 59.03
C GLU A 237 18.61 -4.18 59.04
N SER A 238 18.90 -4.84 57.89
CA SER A 238 19.83 -5.98 57.71
C SER A 238 19.75 -6.42 56.23
N ALA A 239 20.80 -6.28 55.42
CA ALA A 239 21.98 -7.17 55.25
C ALA A 239 21.61 -8.51 54.57
N ASP A 240 22.34 -9.11 53.63
CA ASP A 240 23.62 -8.90 52.93
C ASP A 240 23.65 -9.94 51.78
N GLY A 241 24.49 -9.76 50.75
CA GLY A 241 24.76 -10.84 49.79
C GLY A 241 25.38 -10.44 48.46
N SER A 242 26.53 -9.77 48.51
CA SER A 242 27.44 -9.47 47.39
C SER A 242 27.99 -10.72 46.68
N SER A 243 28.17 -10.68 45.34
CA SER A 243 29.51 -10.84 44.73
C SER A 243 29.61 -10.54 43.22
N ALA A 244 30.53 -9.61 42.90
CA ALA A 244 31.46 -9.47 41.75
C ALA A 244 31.16 -10.20 40.43
N GLN A 245 31.01 -9.52 39.29
CA GLN A 245 32.03 -8.83 38.46
C GLN A 245 33.21 -9.69 37.98
N THR A 246 33.18 -10.08 36.70
CA THR A 246 34.38 -10.33 35.87
C THR A 246 34.12 -9.98 34.41
N THR A 247 34.78 -8.93 33.91
CA THR A 247 35.24 -8.80 32.52
C THR A 247 36.69 -9.32 32.46
N PRO A 248 37.14 -9.94 31.36
CA PRO A 248 37.96 -9.17 30.41
C PRO A 248 37.90 -9.58 28.92
N THR A 249 38.02 -8.55 28.08
CA THR A 249 38.90 -8.35 26.90
C THR A 249 38.99 -9.38 25.76
N ALA A 250 38.80 -8.85 24.54
CA ALA A 250 39.10 -9.45 23.23
C ALA A 250 40.61 -9.61 22.94
N PRO A 251 40.96 -10.44 21.92
CA PRO A 251 41.87 -9.98 20.89
C PRO A 251 41.42 -10.33 19.45
N SER A 252 42.01 -9.64 18.49
CA SER A 252 41.67 -9.59 17.06
C SER A 252 42.65 -10.39 16.18
N SER A 253 42.18 -10.73 14.95
CA SER A 253 42.90 -11.25 13.76
C SER A 253 43.46 -12.69 13.85
N ASN A 254 43.49 -13.55 12.83
CA ASN A 254 43.47 -13.42 11.37
C ASN A 254 43.23 -14.80 10.68
N THR A 255 43.07 -14.82 9.35
CA THR A 255 43.30 -15.92 8.35
C THR A 255 42.24 -17.02 8.06
N THR A 256 41.49 -16.81 6.94
CA THR A 256 41.28 -17.63 5.70
C THR A 256 40.90 -19.14 5.77
N PRO A 257 40.22 -19.75 4.75
CA PRO A 257 40.01 -19.25 3.39
C PRO A 257 38.60 -19.34 2.77
N SER A 258 38.41 -18.41 1.85
CA SER A 258 37.36 -18.32 0.84
C SER A 258 37.48 -19.47 -0.17
N THR A 259 36.42 -20.27 -0.34
CA THR A 259 36.30 -21.18 -1.49
C THR A 259 35.72 -20.43 -2.67
N ASN A 260 36.63 -20.13 -3.59
CA ASN A 260 36.42 -19.54 -4.89
C ASN A 260 35.78 -20.60 -5.82
N THR A 261 34.45 -20.60 -6.01
CA THR A 261 33.81 -21.34 -7.10
C THR A 261 33.67 -20.44 -8.31
N THR A 262 34.59 -20.63 -9.25
CA THR A 262 34.51 -20.15 -10.63
C THR A 262 33.25 -20.69 -11.33
N PRO A 263 32.53 -19.88 -12.13
CA PRO A 263 31.39 -20.35 -12.89
C PRO A 263 31.83 -21.19 -14.09
N THR A 264 31.24 -22.37 -14.23
CA THR A 264 31.32 -23.22 -15.42
C THR A 264 30.66 -22.51 -16.61
N PRO A 265 31.29 -22.48 -17.80
CA PRO A 265 30.68 -21.90 -19.00
C PRO A 265 29.47 -22.71 -19.46
N ALA A 266 28.45 -21.97 -19.91
CA ALA A 266 27.16 -22.45 -20.38
C ALA A 266 27.29 -23.42 -21.56
N THR A 267 26.57 -24.54 -21.46
CA THR A 267 26.27 -25.43 -22.57
C THR A 267 25.28 -24.74 -23.51
N GLU A 268 25.59 -24.78 -24.81
CA GLU A 268 24.78 -24.29 -25.93
C GLU A 268 23.30 -24.70 -25.85
N ALA A 269 22.43 -23.73 -26.11
CA ALA A 269 21.04 -23.98 -26.45
C ALA A 269 20.95 -24.49 -27.91
N PRO A 270 20.04 -25.44 -28.22
CA PRO A 270 19.88 -25.94 -29.58
C PRO A 270 19.23 -24.89 -30.50
N GLU A 271 19.65 -24.90 -31.76
CA GLU A 271 19.14 -24.09 -32.86
C GLU A 271 17.60 -24.13 -32.96
N ALA A 272 17.00 -22.96 -33.16
CA ALA A 272 15.59 -22.83 -33.52
C ALA A 272 15.37 -23.31 -34.96
N THR A 273 14.69 -24.45 -35.11
CA THR A 273 14.18 -24.94 -36.39
C THR A 273 13.17 -23.94 -36.96
N THR A 274 13.48 -23.42 -38.15
CA THR A 274 12.58 -22.60 -38.96
C THR A 274 11.35 -23.40 -39.39
N ALA A 275 10.16 -22.92 -39.00
CA ALA A 275 8.90 -23.41 -39.53
C ALA A 275 8.70 -22.89 -40.97
N PRO A 276 8.18 -23.71 -41.90
CA PRO A 276 7.94 -23.28 -43.28
C PRO A 276 6.69 -22.40 -43.39
N SER A 277 6.85 -21.28 -44.09
CA SER A 277 5.78 -20.36 -44.49
C SER A 277 4.78 -21.06 -45.42
N THR A 278 3.51 -21.10 -45.03
CA THR A 278 2.38 -21.46 -45.89
C THR A 278 2.13 -20.38 -46.95
N PRO A 279 1.90 -20.75 -48.23
CA PRO A 279 1.52 -19.79 -49.25
C PRO A 279 0.03 -19.43 -49.16
N THR A 280 -0.23 -18.13 -49.27
CA THR A 280 -1.54 -17.52 -49.45
C THR A 280 -2.07 -17.89 -50.84
N THR A 281 -3.22 -18.58 -50.90
CA THR A 281 -3.94 -18.79 -52.16
C THR A 281 -5.16 -17.86 -52.19
N GLU A 282 -5.13 -16.90 -53.10
CA GLU A 282 -6.30 -16.16 -53.53
C GLU A 282 -7.31 -17.11 -54.18
N SER A 283 -8.58 -16.95 -53.83
CA SER A 283 -9.69 -17.42 -54.66
C SER A 283 -10.83 -16.42 -54.59
N SER A 284 -10.91 -15.66 -55.67
CA SER A 284 -12.08 -14.90 -56.10
C SER A 284 -13.22 -15.85 -56.47
N VAL A 285 -14.40 -15.68 -55.88
CA VAL A 285 -15.67 -16.01 -56.55
C VAL A 285 -16.73 -14.99 -56.12
N ALA A 286 -17.35 -14.39 -57.13
CA ALA A 286 -18.47 -13.46 -57.06
C ALA A 286 -19.79 -14.14 -56.66
N GLY A 287 -20.74 -13.37 -56.15
CA GLY A 287 -22.12 -13.83 -55.99
C GLY A 287 -23.04 -12.88 -55.20
N GLU A 288 -23.66 -11.97 -55.94
CA GLU A 288 -25.04 -11.46 -55.82
C GLU A 288 -25.66 -11.15 -54.43
N SER A 289 -25.95 -9.85 -54.24
CA SER A 289 -27.23 -9.25 -53.81
C SER A 289 -28.20 -10.06 -52.92
N ASP A 290 -28.49 -9.53 -51.73
CA ASP A 290 -29.88 -9.25 -51.38
C ASP A 290 -30.06 -8.18 -50.30
N THR A 291 -30.99 -7.28 -50.61
CA THR A 291 -31.49 -6.15 -49.83
C THR A 291 -32.09 -6.54 -48.49
N ASN A 292 -31.75 -5.81 -47.41
CA ASN A 292 -32.73 -5.42 -46.40
C ASN A 292 -32.35 -4.16 -45.62
N LYS A 293 -33.14 -3.11 -45.85
CA LYS A 293 -33.17 -1.84 -45.13
C LYS A 293 -33.88 -2.03 -43.79
N CYS A 294 -33.27 -1.60 -42.69
CA CYS A 294 -34.01 -1.12 -41.51
C CYS A 294 -33.39 0.17 -40.99
N SER A 295 -34.01 1.28 -41.37
CA SER A 295 -33.77 2.64 -40.91
C SER A 295 -34.25 2.82 -39.47
N ARG A 296 -33.34 3.18 -38.53
CA ARG A 296 -33.73 3.75 -37.24
C ARG A 296 -33.78 5.27 -37.35
N ARG A 297 -35.01 5.78 -37.24
CA ARG A 297 -35.40 7.18 -37.23
C ARG A 297 -35.11 7.77 -35.84
N MET A 298 -34.32 8.84 -35.77
CA MET A 298 -34.27 9.72 -34.60
C MET A 298 -35.62 10.43 -34.44
N ARG A 299 -36.12 10.54 -33.21
CA ARG A 299 -37.14 11.52 -32.82
C ARG A 299 -36.61 12.32 -31.64
N ARG A 300 -36.44 13.63 -31.87
CA ARG A 300 -36.45 14.66 -30.84
C ARG A 300 -37.91 14.91 -30.44
N HIS A 301 -38.18 14.91 -29.15
CA HIS A 301 -38.89 15.97 -28.42
C HIS A 301 -38.42 15.91 -26.98
#